data_AF-A0A949HW70-F1
#
_entry.id   AF-A0A949HW70-F1
#
_cell.length_a   1.000
_cell.length_b   1.000
_cell.length_c   1.000
_cell.angle_alpha   90.00
_cell.angle_beta   90.00
_cell.angle_gamma   90.00
#
_symmetry.space_group_name_H-M   'P 1'
#
loop_
_entity.id
_entity.type
_entity.pdbx_description
1 polymer ?
#
loop_
_entity_poly.entity_id
_entity_poly.type
_entity_poly.pdbx_seq_one_letter_code
_entity_poly.pdbx_strand_id
1 'polypeptide(L)'
;HRLSPAMLFWSAGGVSAVLDNAPTYLGFLNALSGAARAKDISQLLLENAPGVLAISVAAVFFGAVTYIGNGPNFFVKAVADRRKVPTPSFIGYVLQFALPVLAPVFVMIWWLFFSG
;
A
#
# COMPACT_ATOMS: atom_id res chain seq x y z
N HIS A 1 2.17 -22.74 5.04
CA HIS A 1 2.26 -22.02 3.76
C HIS A 1 3.08 -20.76 3.96
N ARG A 2 4.14 -20.55 3.19
CA ARG A 2 4.94 -19.31 3.25
C ARG A 2 4.19 -18.21 2.48
N LEU A 3 4.06 -17.03 3.06
CA LEU A 3 3.50 -15.85 2.37
C LEU A 3 4.54 -15.38 1.35
N SER A 4 4.17 -15.30 0.07
CA SER A 4 5.10 -14.80 -0.96
C SER A 4 5.16 -13.27 -0.96
N PRO A 5 6.30 -12.66 -1.34
CA PRO A 5 6.41 -11.21 -1.51
C PRO A 5 5.36 -10.65 -2.48
N ALA A 6 5.07 -11.35 -3.58
CA ALA A 6 3.99 -10.99 -4.52
C ALA A 6 2.64 -10.84 -3.81
N MET A 7 2.25 -11.85 -3.02
CA MET A 7 0.98 -11.84 -2.30
C MET A 7 0.94 -10.69 -1.30
N LEU A 8 2.01 -10.49 -0.55
CA LEU A 8 2.13 -9.40 0.43
C LEU A 8 2.04 -8.03 -0.24
N PHE A 9 2.71 -7.82 -1.38
CA PHE A 9 2.67 -6.57 -2.12
C PHE A 9 1.25 -6.21 -2.55
N TRP A 10 0.55 -7.12 -3.25
CA TRP A 10 -0.80 -6.84 -3.76
C TRP A 10 -1.85 -6.74 -2.64
N SER A 11 -1.76 -7.57 -1.61
CA SER A 11 -2.73 -7.55 -0.51
C SER A 11 -2.54 -6.36 0.43
N ALA A 12 -1.31 -6.07 0.86
CA ALA A 12 -1.03 -4.88 1.66
C ALA A 12 -1.36 -3.62 0.86
N GLY A 13 -1.01 -3.60 -0.43
CA GLY A 13 -1.34 -2.48 -1.30
C GLY A 13 -2.84 -2.25 -1.41
N GLY A 14 -3.62 -3.30 -1.71
CA GLY A 14 -5.08 -3.21 -1.81
C GLY A 14 -5.74 -2.69 -0.54
N VAL A 15 -5.27 -3.10 0.63
CA VAL A 15 -5.76 -2.57 1.92
C VAL A 15 -5.31 -1.12 2.15
N SER A 16 -4.06 -0.79 1.82
CA SER A 16 -3.53 0.57 2.03
C SER A 16 -4.21 1.63 1.18
N ALA A 17 -4.78 1.23 0.04
CA ALA A 17 -5.59 2.12 -0.79
C ALA A 17 -6.80 2.72 -0.04
N VAL A 18 -7.24 2.11 1.08
CA VAL A 18 -8.40 2.55 1.87
C VAL A 18 -8.16 2.76 3.37
N LEU A 19 -7.12 2.17 3.96
CA LEU A 19 -6.96 2.09 5.43
C LEU A 19 -5.93 3.07 6.04
N ASP A 20 -5.09 3.73 5.23
CA ASP A 20 -3.83 4.42 5.61
C ASP A 20 -2.60 3.50 5.66
N ASN A 21 -1.45 4.09 5.34
CA ASN A 21 -0.17 3.42 5.21
C ASN A 21 0.33 2.82 6.53
N ALA A 22 0.19 3.56 7.64
CA ALA A 22 0.72 3.13 8.94
C ALA A 22 -0.01 1.90 9.52
N PRO A 23 -1.35 1.90 9.65
CA PRO A 23 -2.06 0.71 10.14
C PRO A 23 -1.94 -0.47 9.17
N THR A 24 -1.85 -0.21 7.86
CA THR A 24 -1.60 -1.27 6.87
C THR A 24 -0.23 -1.91 7.07
N TYR A 25 0.84 -1.10 7.17
CA TYR A 25 2.19 -1.62 7.40
C TYR A 25 2.27 -2.46 8.68
N LEU A 26 1.80 -1.92 9.81
CA LEU A 26 1.86 -2.63 11.10
C LEU A 26 1.00 -3.89 11.12
N GLY A 27 -0.20 -3.85 10.51
CA GLY A 27 -1.08 -5.02 10.43
C GLY A 27 -0.45 -6.17 9.65
N PHE A 28 0.10 -5.87 8.47
CA PHE A 28 0.76 -6.89 7.63
C PHE A 28 2.10 -7.35 8.20
N LEU A 29 2.87 -6.47 8.85
CA LEU A 29 4.11 -6.83 9.54
C LEU A 29 3.84 -7.79 10.70
N ASN A 30 2.76 -7.56 11.46
CA ASN A 30 2.33 -8.45 12.54
C ASN A 30 1.83 -9.79 11.99
N ALA A 31 1.06 -9.79 10.90
CA ALA A 31 0.61 -11.01 10.24
C ALA A 31 1.80 -11.84 9.71
N LEU A 32 2.80 -11.19 9.10
CA LEU A 32 4.01 -11.85 8.62
C LEU A 32 4.86 -12.39 9.78
N SER A 33 5.04 -11.62 10.86
CA SER A 33 5.71 -12.07 12.09
C SER A 33 5.07 -13.33 12.66
N GLY A 34 3.74 -13.35 12.77
CA GLY A 34 2.99 -14.51 13.26
C GLY A 34 3.12 -15.73 12.34
N ALA A 35 3.04 -15.52 11.02
CA ALA A 35 3.18 -16.59 10.03
C ALA A 35 4.60 -17.18 10.00
N ALA A 36 5.63 -16.35 10.18
CA ALA A 36 7.03 -16.76 10.25
C ALA A 36 7.42 -17.31 11.64
N ARG A 37 6.59 -17.13 12.67
CA ARG A 37 6.92 -17.42 14.08
C ARG A 37 8.21 -16.71 14.53
N ALA A 38 8.42 -15.51 14.02
CA ALA A 38 9.57 -14.69 14.38
C ALA A 38 9.45 -14.24 15.84
N LYS A 39 10.56 -14.32 16.59
CA LYS A 39 10.60 -13.88 18.01
C LYS A 39 10.71 -12.37 18.14
N ASP A 40 11.35 -11.73 17.18
CA ASP A 40 11.56 -10.30 17.10
C ASP A 40 11.70 -9.83 15.65
N ILE A 41 11.76 -8.50 15.45
CA ILE A 41 11.90 -7.88 14.13
C ILE A 41 13.24 -8.25 13.48
N SER A 42 14.32 -8.41 14.25
CA SER A 42 15.64 -8.74 13.71
C SER A 42 15.63 -10.11 13.05
N GLN A 43 15.05 -11.11 13.71
CA GLN A 43 14.84 -12.44 13.14
C GLN A 43 13.93 -12.37 11.91
N LEU A 44 12.85 -11.60 11.96
CA LEU A 44 11.95 -11.44 10.81
C LEU A 44 12.67 -10.85 9.60
N LEU A 45 13.51 -9.83 9.79
CA LEU A 45 14.27 -9.21 8.71
C LEU A 45 15.31 -10.17 8.12
N LEU A 46 15.97 -10.98 8.95
CA LEU A 46 16.94 -11.98 8.48
C LEU A 46 16.26 -13.08 7.64
N GLU A 47 15.06 -13.52 8.04
CA GLU A 47 14.40 -14.67 7.41
C GLU A 47 13.41 -14.30 6.30
N ASN A 48 12.84 -13.08 6.34
CA ASN A 48 11.74 -12.64 5.47
C ASN A 48 11.92 -11.20 4.96
N ALA A 49 13.17 -10.74 4.80
CA ALA A 49 13.49 -9.41 4.25
C ALA A 49 12.66 -9.03 3.00
N PRO A 50 12.49 -9.91 1.99
CA PRO A 50 11.68 -9.59 0.81
C PRO A 50 10.21 -9.34 1.12
N GLY A 51 9.65 -10.07 2.10
CA GLY A 51 8.26 -9.87 2.54
C GLY A 51 8.07 -8.57 3.28
N VAL A 52 9.00 -8.20 4.16
CA VAL A 52 8.98 -6.91 4.85
C VAL A 52 9.09 -5.76 3.84
N LEU A 53 10.00 -5.87 2.87
CA LEU A 53 10.15 -4.89 1.80
C LEU A 53 8.88 -4.75 0.95
N ALA A 54 8.25 -5.87 0.58
CA ALA A 54 6.98 -5.86 -0.15
C ALA A 54 5.88 -5.12 0.61
N ILE A 55 5.75 -5.36 1.92
CA ILE A 55 4.78 -4.68 2.79
C ILE A 55 5.11 -3.17 2.88
N SER A 56 6.37 -2.81 3.11
CA SER A 56 6.81 -1.41 3.19
C SER A 56 6.47 -0.63 1.91
N VAL A 57 6.84 -1.18 0.74
CA VAL A 57 6.62 -0.52 -0.54
C VAL A 57 5.14 -0.42 -0.86
N ALA A 58 4.38 -1.51 -0.66
CA ALA A 58 2.96 -1.54 -0.95
C ALA A 58 2.15 -0.58 -0.06
N ALA A 59 2.44 -0.56 1.25
CA ALA A 59 1.79 0.33 2.20
C ALA A 59 1.96 1.80 1.80
N VAL A 60 3.14 2.21 1.32
CA VAL A 60 3.34 3.62 0.94
C VAL A 60 2.68 3.95 -0.41
N PHE A 61 2.96 3.15 -1.44
CA PHE A 61 2.61 3.51 -2.81
C PHE A 61 1.12 3.38 -3.12
N PHE A 62 0.44 2.36 -2.58
CA PHE A 62 -0.99 2.20 -2.83
C PHE A 62 -1.85 3.20 -2.05
N GLY A 63 -1.32 3.83 -0.99
CA GLY A 63 -2.01 4.91 -0.28
C GLY A 63 -2.39 6.10 -1.18
N ALA A 64 -1.75 6.25 -2.35
CA ALA A 64 -2.07 7.29 -3.32
C ALA A 64 -3.32 6.99 -4.17
N VAL A 65 -3.84 5.76 -4.15
CA VAL A 65 -4.91 5.29 -5.05
C VAL A 65 -6.24 6.01 -4.79
N THR A 66 -6.53 6.43 -3.56
CA THR A 66 -7.79 7.10 -3.21
C THR A 66 -7.55 8.35 -2.37
N TYR A 67 -8.58 9.20 -2.27
CA TYR A 67 -8.56 10.37 -1.38
C TYR A 67 -8.49 10.01 0.11
N ILE A 68 -8.89 8.79 0.48
CA ILE A 68 -8.88 8.33 1.88
C ILE A 68 -7.69 7.42 2.18
N GLY A 69 -6.85 7.13 1.18
CA GLY A 69 -5.74 6.20 1.31
C GLY A 69 -4.62 6.71 2.22
N ASN A 70 -4.57 8.01 2.51
CA ASN A 70 -3.75 8.57 3.60
C ASN A 70 -4.22 9.96 4.05
N GLY A 71 -3.72 10.38 5.21
CA GLY A 71 -4.01 11.70 5.80
C GLY A 71 -3.75 12.89 4.87
N PRO A 72 -2.57 13.02 4.24
CA PRO A 72 -2.29 14.10 3.29
C PRO A 72 -3.27 14.21 2.12
N ASN A 73 -3.63 13.09 1.47
CA ASN A 73 -4.60 13.07 0.37
C ASN A 73 -5.97 13.55 0.82
N PHE A 74 -6.41 13.09 1.99
CA PHE A 74 -7.69 13.48 2.57
C PHE A 74 -7.70 14.98 2.91
N PHE A 75 -6.59 15.49 3.46
CA PHE A 75 -6.43 16.90 3.77
C PHE A 75 -6.47 17.79 2.51
N VAL A 76 -5.75 17.42 1.46
CA VAL A 76 -5.77 18.16 0.19
C VAL A 76 -7.19 18.21 -0.39
N LYS A 77 -7.89 17.07 -0.40
CA LYS A 77 -9.29 16.99 -0.85
C LYS A 77 -10.21 17.88 0.00
N ALA A 78 -10.09 17.85 1.32
CA ALA A 78 -10.88 18.68 2.23
C ALA A 78 -10.63 20.18 2.02
N VAL A 79 -9.39 20.60 1.76
CA VAL A 79 -9.05 22.00 1.44
C VAL A 79 -9.65 22.43 0.10
N ALA A 80 -9.56 21.58 -0.93
CA ALA A 80 -10.14 21.84 -2.23
C ALA A 80 -11.67 22.00 -2.14
N ASP A 81 -12.34 21.12 -1.40
CA ASP A 81 -13.79 21.18 -1.19
C ASP A 81 -14.20 22.46 -0.43
N ARG A 82 -13.48 22.83 0.64
CA ARG A 82 -13.72 24.09 1.37
C ARG A 82 -13.55 25.33 0.49
N ARG A 83 -12.58 25.31 -0.43
CA ARG A 83 -12.32 26.40 -1.38
C ARG A 83 -13.19 26.35 -2.63
N LYS A 84 -14.10 25.37 -2.75
CA LYS A 84 -14.92 25.12 -3.95
C LYS A 84 -14.08 24.97 -5.22
N VAL A 85 -12.86 24.43 -5.08
CA VAL A 85 -12.02 24.10 -6.24
C VAL A 85 -12.57 22.84 -6.89
N PRO A 86 -12.83 22.84 -8.21
CA PRO A 86 -13.32 21.67 -8.90
C PRO A 86 -12.30 20.54 -8.79
N THR A 87 -12.73 19.42 -8.22
CA THR A 87 -11.94 18.19 -8.11
C THR A 87 -12.78 17.00 -8.56
N PRO A 88 -12.15 15.93 -9.07
CA PRO A 88 -12.87 14.72 -9.42
C PRO A 88 -13.68 14.16 -8.24
N SER A 89 -14.77 13.45 -8.55
CA SER A 89 -15.45 12.62 -7.56
C SER A 89 -14.52 11.52 -7.06
N PHE A 90 -14.84 10.86 -5.96
CA PHE A 90 -14.03 9.78 -5.41
C PHE A 90 -13.73 8.69 -6.47
N ILE A 91 -14.78 8.19 -7.13
CA ILE A 91 -14.65 7.19 -8.19
C ILE A 91 -13.98 7.78 -9.45
N GLY A 92 -14.27 9.05 -9.77
CA GLY A 92 -13.65 9.75 -10.88
C GLY A 92 -12.12 9.84 -10.72
N TYR A 93 -11.63 10.21 -9.54
CA TYR A 93 -10.21 10.22 -9.22
C TYR A 93 -9.57 8.85 -9.43
N VAL A 94 -10.18 7.80 -8.88
CA VAL A 94 -9.66 6.44 -8.97
C VAL A 94 -9.57 5.97 -10.42
N LEU A 95 -10.65 6.07 -11.18
CA LEU A 95 -10.74 5.47 -12.51
C LEU A 95 -10.06 6.32 -13.60
N GLN A 96 -10.14 7.65 -13.50
CA GLN A 96 -9.65 8.54 -14.57
C GLN A 96 -8.20 8.99 -14.35
N PHE A 97 -7.72 9.00 -13.11
CA PHE A 97 -6.40 9.54 -12.77
C PHE A 97 -5.52 8.49 -12.08
N ALA A 98 -5.96 7.93 -10.96
CA ALA A 98 -5.11 7.07 -10.14
C ALA A 98 -4.77 5.75 -10.84
N LEU A 99 -5.75 4.96 -11.30
CA LEU A 99 -5.48 3.66 -11.92
C LEU A 99 -4.69 3.77 -13.24
N PRO A 100 -5.02 4.66 -14.21
CA PRO A 100 -4.27 4.76 -15.45
C PRO A 100 -2.78 5.09 -15.26
N VAL A 101 -2.45 5.83 -14.20
CA VAL A 101 -1.07 6.24 -13.91
C VAL A 101 -0.38 5.25 -12.97
N LEU A 102 -1.02 4.85 -11.88
CA LEU A 102 -0.39 4.07 -10.81
C LEU A 102 -0.42 2.57 -11.06
N ALA A 103 -1.46 2.02 -11.69
CA ALA A 103 -1.52 0.58 -11.98
C ALA A 103 -0.32 0.07 -12.79
N PRO A 104 0.10 0.72 -13.91
CA PRO A 104 1.31 0.28 -14.63
C PRO A 104 2.58 0.39 -13.80
N VAL A 105 2.69 1.41 -12.93
CA VAL A 105 3.81 1.57 -12.00
C VAL A 105 3.83 0.42 -10.98
N PHE A 106 2.68 0.05 -10.42
CA PHE A 106 2.59 -1.06 -9.45
C PHE A 106 2.91 -2.40 -10.10
N VAL A 107 2.42 -2.66 -11.31
CA VAL A 107 2.77 -3.87 -12.07
C VAL A 107 4.27 -3.92 -12.36
N MET A 108 4.88 -2.79 -12.73
CA MET A 108 6.32 -2.71 -12.97
C MET A 108 7.14 -2.99 -11.71
N ILE A 109 6.78 -2.38 -10.57
CA ILE A 109 7.44 -2.61 -9.29
C ILE A 109 7.30 -4.08 -8.87
N TRP A 110 6.09 -4.62 -8.94
CA TRP A 110 5.85 -6.03 -8.65
C TRP A 110 6.70 -6.94 -9.53
N TRP A 111 6.72 -6.67 -10.84
CA TRP A 111 7.45 -7.49 -11.78
C TRP A 111 8.97 -7.47 -11.53
N LEU A 112 9.54 -6.29 -11.27
CA LEU A 112 10.98 -6.13 -11.06
C LEU A 112 11.48 -6.67 -9.72
N PHE A 113 10.67 -6.58 -8.65
CA PHE A 113 11.16 -6.83 -7.28
C PHE A 113 10.47 -7.99 -6.55
N PHE A 114 9.26 -8.39 -6.94
CA PHE A 114 8.42 -9.29 -6.13
C PHE A 114 7.76 -10.42 -6.93
N SER A 115 8.09 -10.60 -8.20
CA SER A 115 7.49 -11.62 -9.07
C SER A 115 8.13 -13.02 -8.93
N GLY A 116 9.37 -13.09 -8.42
CA GLY A 116 10.15 -14.31 -8.21
C GLY A 116 10.05 -14.90 -6.81
#